data_AF-A0A6S6U122-F1
#
_entry.id   AF-A0A6S6U122-F1
#
_cell.length_a   1.000
_cell.length_b   1.000
_cell.length_c   1.000
_cell.angle_alpha   90.00
_cell.angle_beta   90.00
_cell.angle_gamma   90.00
#
_symmetry.space_group_name_H-M   'P 1'
#
loop_
_entity.id
_entity.type
_entity.pdbx_description
1 polymer ?
#
loop_
_entity_poly.entity_id
_entity_poly.type
_entity_poly.pdbx_seq_one_letter_code
_entity_poly.pdbx_strand_id
1 'polypeptide(L)' 'MNKEKSLLWIKRLLGFIAMALWLFIIYEISQMSAPFMEQAPYCMGTTMLIFGLLTASYKGLDYWGGK' A
#
# COMPACT_ATOMS: atom_id res chain seq x y z
N MET A 1 -17.19 -16.98 -13.03
CA MET A 1 -16.76 -16.24 -11.82
C MET A 1 -17.43 -14.86 -11.86
N ASN A 2 -18.28 -14.51 -10.89
CA ASN A 2 -18.99 -13.21 -10.89
C ASN A 2 -17.99 -12.05 -10.85
N LYS A 3 -18.18 -11.03 -11.71
CA LYS A 3 -17.33 -9.82 -11.76
C LYS A 3 -17.15 -9.16 -10.39
N GLU A 4 -18.23 -9.06 -9.61
CA GLU A 4 -18.19 -8.48 -8.26
C GLU A 4 -17.33 -9.29 -7.28
N LYS A 5 -17.44 -10.62 -7.32
CA LYS A 5 -16.60 -11.51 -6.50
C LYS A 5 -15.13 -11.39 -6.89
N SER A 6 -14.85 -11.26 -8.19
CA SER A 6 -13.48 -11.06 -8.69
C SER A 6 -12.89 -9.73 -8.22
N LEU A 7 -13.64 -8.63 -8.28
CA LEU A 7 -13.18 -7.31 -7.82
C LEU A 7 -12.92 -7.29 -6.31
N LEU A 8 -13.76 -7.94 -5.51
CA LEU A 8 -13.53 -8.10 -4.07
C LEU A 8 -12.23 -8.85 -3.76
N TRP A 9 -11.94 -9.92 -4.49
CA TRP A 9 -10.70 -10.67 -4.33
C TRP A 9 -9.47 -9.86 -4.74
N ILE A 10 -9.55 -9.12 -5.85
CA ILE A 10 -8.46 -8.25 -6.32
C ILE A 10 -8.16 -7.17 -5.28
N LYS A 11 -9.19 -6.51 -4.75
CA LYS A 11 -9.06 -5.51 -3.68
C LYS A 11 -8.39 -6.06 -2.43
N ARG A 12 -8.76 -7.28 -2.04
CA ARG A 12 -8.20 -7.96 -0.87
C ARG A 12 -6.73 -8.31 -1.07
N LEU A 13 -6.38 -8.81 -2.25
CA LEU A 13 -5.00 -9.08 -2.64
C LEU A 13 -4.17 -7.79 -2.69
N LEU A 14 -4.74 -6.72 -3.22
CA LEU A 14 -4.09 -5.41 -3.30
C LEU A 14 -3.76 -4.85 -1.92
N GLY A 15 -4.70 -4.95 -0.97
CA GLY A 15 -4.46 -4.58 0.42
C GLY A 15 -3.38 -5.44 1.09
N PHE A 16 -3.36 -6.74 0.83
CA PHE A 16 -2.34 -7.64 1.36
C PHE A 16 -0.93 -7.29 0.81
N ILE A 17 -0.82 -7.04 -0.49
CA ILE A 17 0.45 -6.63 -1.13
C ILE A 17 0.93 -5.29 -0.57
N ALA A 18 0.04 -4.30 -0.43
CA ALA A 18 0.40 -3.00 0.13
C ALA A 18 0.92 -3.11 1.58
N MET A 19 0.27 -3.95 2.41
CA MET A 19 0.74 -4.22 3.78
C MET A 19 2.09 -4.93 3.81
N ALA A 20 2.29 -5.93 2.95
CA ALA A 20 3.56 -6.66 2.88
C ALA A 20 4.72 -5.74 2.43
N LEU A 21 4.47 -4.90 1.42
CA LEU A 21 5.44 -3.91 0.95
C LEU A 21 5.75 -2.87 2.03
N TRP A 22 4.75 -2.40 2.77
CA TRP A 22 4.94 -1.44 3.85
C TRP A 22 5.80 -2.01 4.98
N LEU A 23 5.52 -3.24 5.42
CA LEU A 23 6.34 -3.93 6.44
C LEU A 23 7.78 -4.17 5.97
N PHE A 24 7.96 -4.54 4.69
CA PHE A 24 9.28 -4.70 4.10
C PHE A 24 10.09 -3.39 4.12
N ILE A 25 9.48 -2.27 3.72
CA ILE A 25 10.16 -0.97 3.76
C ILE A 25 10.48 -0.54 5.19
N ILE A 26 9.56 -0.75 6.15
CA ILE A 26 9.84 -0.46 7.56
C ILE A 26 11.04 -1.26 8.06
N TYR A 27 11.11 -2.54 7.70
CA TYR A 27 12.24 -3.39 8.06
C TYR A 27 13.55 -2.85 7.48
N GLU A 28 13.59 -2.50 6.20
CA GLU A 28 14.76 -1.90 5.55
C GLU A 28 15.18 -0.58 6.22
N ILE A 29 14.22 0.29 6.56
CA ILE A 29 14.50 1.55 7.27
C ILE A 29 15.06 1.27 8.67
N SER A 30 14.55 0.26 9.38
CA SER A 30 15.03 -0.10 10.72
C SER A 30 16.47 -0.60 10.73
N GLN A 31 16.97 -1.12 9.60
CA GLN A 31 18.35 -1.55 9.45
C GLN A 31 19.32 -0.41 9.10
N MET A 32 18.82 0.79 8.78
CA MET A 32 19.68 1.94 8.53
C MET A 32 20.32 2.46 9.83
N SER A 33 21.63 2.68 9.81
CA SER A 33 22.40 3.26 10.91
C SER A 33 22.33 4.80 10.94
N ALA A 34 21.22 5.38 10.51
CA ALA A 34 21.02 6.84 10.49
C ALA A 34 20.29 7.32 11.77
N PRO A 35 20.50 8.56 12.23
CA PRO A 35 19.71 9.13 13.32
C PRO A 35 18.21 9.17 12.99
N PHE A 36 17.36 8.99 14.02
CA PHE A 36 15.89 8.93 13.86
C PHE A 36 15.30 10.12 13.09
N MET A 37 15.85 11.32 13.28
CA MET A 37 15.39 12.54 12.61
C MET A 37 15.56 12.48 11.08
N GLU A 38 16.54 11.72 10.59
CA GLU A 38 16.74 11.49 9.16
C GLU A 38 15.86 10.34 8.66
N GLN A 39 15.60 9.32 9.49
CA GLN A 39 14.77 8.16 9.11
C GLN A 39 13.26 8.47 9.08
N ALA A 40 12.77 9.31 10.00
CA ALA A 40 11.36 9.66 10.15
C ALA A 40 10.69 10.15 8.85
N PRO A 41 11.27 11.09 8.08
CA PRO A 41 10.67 11.52 6.82
C PRO A 41 10.62 10.41 5.75
N TYR A 42 11.58 9.48 5.71
CA TYR A 42 11.52 8.34 4.80
C TYR A 42 10.39 7.38 5.18
N CYS A 43 10.23 7.08 6.47
CA CYS A 43 9.13 6.25 6.95
C CYS A 43 7.77 6.88 6.65
N MET A 44 7.59 8.17 6.96
CA MET A 44 6.34 8.88 6.69
C MET A 44 6.05 9.00 5.18
N GLY A 45 7.04 9.39 4.39
CA GLY A 45 6.90 9.56 2.94
C GLY A 45 6.58 8.27 2.21
N THR A 46 7.30 7.19 2.53
CA THR A 46 7.04 5.87 1.92
C THR A 46 5.68 5.31 2.34
N THR A 47 5.30 5.47 3.61
CA THR A 47 3.96 5.11 4.10
C THR A 47 2.87 5.85 3.33
N MET A 48 2.98 7.18 3.21
CA MET A 48 2.01 7.98 2.46
C MET A 48 1.91 7.56 1.00
N LEU A 49 3.05 7.26 0.36
CA LEU A 49 3.08 6.82 -1.03
C LEU A 49 2.41 5.45 -1.22
N ILE A 50 2.72 4.47 -0.37
CA ILE A 50 2.13 3.12 -0.44
C ILE A 50 0.62 3.19 -0.23
N PHE A 51 0.17 3.83 0.84
CA PHE A 51 -1.26 3.93 1.14
C PHE A 51 -2.01 4.85 0.18
N GLY A 52 -1.33 5.87 -0.38
CA GLY A 52 -1.85 6.72 -1.43
C GLY A 52 -2.11 5.94 -2.72
N LEU A 53 -1.13 5.14 -3.16
CA LEU A 53 -1.29 4.24 -4.31
C LEU A 53 -2.37 3.20 -4.06
N LEU A 54 -2.38 2.57 -2.89
CA LEU A 54 -3.44 1.62 -2.52
C LEU A 54 -4.82 2.27 -2.64
N THR A 55 -4.99 3.49 -2.10
CA THR A 55 -6.26 4.23 -2.15
C THR A 55 -6.65 4.57 -3.59
N ALA A 56 -5.71 5.06 -4.39
CA ALA A 56 -5.95 5.39 -5.80
C ALA A 56 -6.35 4.15 -6.61
N SER A 57 -5.66 3.02 -6.41
CA SER A 57 -5.98 1.75 -7.04
C SER A 57 -7.33 1.18 -6.58
N TYR A 58 -7.68 1.33 -5.30
CA TYR A 58 -8.98 0.89 -4.78
C TYR A 58 -10.13 1.67 -5.39
N LYS A 59 -10.01 3.01 -5.43
CA LYS A 59 -10.99 3.91 -6.06
C LYS A 59 -11.06 3.70 -7.57
N GLY A 60 -9.92 3.47 -8.22
CA GLY A 60 -9.87 3.11 -9.63
C GLY A 60 -10.67 1.84 -9.90
N LEU A 61 -10.41 0.77 -9.14
CA LEU A 61 -11.15 -0.49 -9.28
C LEU A 61 -12.66 -0.34 -9.04
N ASP A 62 -13.09 0.59 -8.17
CA ASP A 62 -14.51 0.94 -8.02
C ASP A 62 -15.07 1.62 -9.27
N TYR A 63 -14.39 2.67 -9.75
CA TYR A 63 -14.79 3.40 -10.95
C TYR A 63 -14.90 2.50 -12.19
N TRP A 64 -13.90 1.64 -12.44
CA TRP A 64 -13.91 0.69 -13.55
C TRP A 64 -14.86 -0.50 -13.32
N GLY A 65 -15.22 -0.77 -12.07
CA GLY A 65 -16.20 -1.78 -11.67
C GLY A 65 -17.65 -1.36 -11.91
N GLY A 66 -17.90 -0.11 -12.30
CA GLY A 66 -19.24 0.44 -12.54
C GLY A 66 -19.98 0.85 -11.28
N LYS A 67 -19.24 1.19 -10.20
CA LYS A 67 -19.77 1.78 -8.96
C LYS A 67 -19.33 3.22 -8.79
#